data_AF-A0A5C7V3C6-F1
#
_entry.id   AF-A0A5C7V3C6-F1
#
_cell.length_a   1.000
_cell.length_b   1.000
_cell.length_c   1.000
_cell.angle_alpha   90.00
_cell.angle_beta   90.00
_cell.angle_gamma   90.00
#
_symmetry.space_group_name_H-M   'P 1'
#
loop_
_entity.id
_entity.type
_entity.pdbx_description
1 polymer ?
#
loop_
_entity_poly.entity_id
_entity_poly.type
_entity_poly.pdbx_seq_one_letter_code
_entity_poly.pdbx_strand_id
1 'polypeptide(L)'
;MNSPAAAPATPTPEPRLTSLSHGGGCGCKIAPGVLSAILKDTLAMPMPPELLVGIQTADDAAVWKLNDQQALIATPDFLIPLVDHPFALGRIADDNALIY
;
A
#
# COMPACT_ATOMS: atom_id res chain seq x y z
N MET A 1 -49.38 1.20 27.26
CA MET A 1 -49.25 1.29 25.78
C MET A 1 -47.86 0.79 25.43
N ASN A 2 -47.75 -0.44 24.90
CA ASN A 2 -46.47 -1.02 24.49
C ASN A 2 -45.96 -0.29 23.24
N SER A 3 -44.75 0.26 23.30
CA SER A 3 -44.03 0.70 22.10
C SER A 3 -43.73 -0.51 21.21
N PRO A 4 -43.87 -0.40 19.88
CA PRO A 4 -43.54 -1.50 18.98
C PRO A 4 -42.03 -1.73 19.00
N ALA A 5 -41.62 -2.97 19.22
CA ALA A 5 -40.23 -3.38 19.07
C ALA A 5 -39.79 -3.14 17.61
N ALA A 6 -38.65 -2.48 17.43
CA ALA A 6 -38.06 -2.25 16.12
C ALA A 6 -37.80 -3.60 15.42
N ALA A 7 -38.25 -3.73 14.18
CA ALA A 7 -38.01 -4.91 13.37
C ALA A 7 -36.50 -5.10 13.12
N PRO A 8 -35.99 -6.36 13.08
CA PRO A 8 -34.58 -6.61 12.81
C PRO A 8 -34.23 -6.14 11.40
N ALA A 9 -33.19 -5.33 11.28
CA ALA A 9 -32.66 -4.90 9.99
C ALA A 9 -32.16 -6.14 9.21
N THR A 10 -32.59 -6.27 7.96
CA THR A 10 -32.07 -7.30 7.05
C THR A 10 -30.58 -7.06 6.81
N PRO A 11 -29.71 -8.07 6.98
CA PRO A 11 -28.30 -7.92 6.71
C PRO A 11 -28.09 -7.69 5.22
N THR A 12 -27.48 -6.57 4.86
CA THR A 12 -27.00 -6.32 3.50
C THR A 12 -25.96 -7.39 3.16
N PRO A 13 -26.06 -8.09 2.01
CA PRO A 13 -25.04 -9.05 1.62
C PRO A 13 -23.68 -8.33 1.48
N GLU A 14 -22.66 -8.84 2.17
CA GLU A 14 -21.31 -8.29 2.10
C GLU A 14 -20.79 -8.39 0.65
N PRO A 15 -20.24 -7.29 0.09
CA PRO A 15 -19.74 -7.31 -1.27
C PRO A 15 -18.47 -8.17 -1.37
N ARG A 16 -18.34 -8.91 -2.47
CA ARG A 16 -17.09 -9.59 -2.83
C ARG A 16 -15.96 -8.58 -2.92
N LEU A 17 -14.83 -8.81 -2.24
CA LEU A 17 -13.74 -7.83 -2.22
C LEU A 17 -13.20 -7.53 -3.62
N THR A 18 -13.14 -8.53 -4.51
CA THR A 18 -12.72 -8.36 -5.90
C THR A 18 -13.65 -7.44 -6.70
N SER A 19 -14.92 -7.28 -6.28
CA SER A 19 -15.85 -6.33 -6.92
C SER A 19 -15.47 -4.87 -6.67
N LEU A 20 -14.59 -4.59 -5.69
CA LEU A 20 -14.08 -3.26 -5.40
C LEU A 20 -12.84 -2.91 -6.23
N SER A 21 -12.23 -3.91 -6.89
CA SER A 21 -11.02 -3.76 -7.70
C SER A 21 -11.36 -3.38 -9.14
N HIS A 22 -11.46 -2.09 -9.41
CA HIS A 22 -11.59 -1.57 -10.78
C HIS A 22 -10.21 -1.57 -11.44
N GLY A 23 -9.93 -2.59 -12.27
CA GLY A 23 -8.69 -2.70 -13.03
C GLY A 23 -7.73 -3.83 -12.61
N GLY A 24 -8.21 -4.88 -11.93
CA GLY A 24 -7.40 -6.03 -11.49
C GLY A 24 -6.63 -6.73 -12.62
N GLY A 25 -5.33 -6.43 -12.75
CA GLY A 25 -4.42 -7.02 -13.73
C GLY A 25 -3.04 -6.35 -13.71
N CYS A 26 -2.23 -6.55 -14.75
CA CYS A 26 -0.88 -5.94 -14.86
C CYS A 26 -0.85 -4.40 -14.86
N GLY A 27 -2.01 -3.73 -14.87
CA GLY A 27 -2.16 -2.28 -14.99
C GLY A 27 -2.51 -1.54 -13.69
N CYS A 28 -2.52 -2.21 -12.53
CA CYS A 28 -2.87 -1.54 -11.26
C CYS A 28 -1.80 -0.55 -10.78
N LYS A 29 -0.56 -0.67 -11.27
CA LYS A 29 0.56 0.23 -10.94
C LYS A 29 0.80 1.23 -12.06
N ILE A 30 1.20 2.45 -11.70
CA ILE A 30 1.63 3.46 -12.67
C ILE A 30 2.88 2.93 -13.39
N ALA A 31 2.92 3.07 -14.72
CA ALA A 31 4.06 2.62 -15.51
C ALA A 31 5.36 3.34 -15.08
N PRO A 32 6.53 2.67 -15.05
CA PRO A 32 7.77 3.24 -14.51
C PRO A 32 8.16 4.59 -15.12
N GLY A 33 8.03 4.74 -16.44
CA GLY A 33 8.35 6.01 -17.12
C GLY A 33 7.42 7.16 -16.75
N VAL A 34 6.15 6.86 -16.47
CA VAL A 34 5.16 7.86 -16.01
C VAL A 34 5.48 8.27 -14.57
N LEU A 35 5.76 7.30 -13.71
CA LEU A 35 6.14 7.58 -12.31
C LEU A 35 7.43 8.41 -12.25
N SER A 36 8.44 8.05 -13.03
CA SER A 36 9.68 8.82 -13.15
C SER A 36 9.39 10.26 -13.55
N ALA A 37 8.52 10.50 -14.54
CA ALA A 37 8.13 11.84 -14.95
C ALA A 37 7.42 12.64 -13.85
N ILE A 38 6.54 12.01 -13.07
CA ILE A 38 5.84 12.62 -11.93
C ILE A 38 6.84 13.01 -10.82
N LEU A 39 7.84 12.18 -10.56
CA LEU A 39 8.80 12.38 -9.47
C LEU A 39 9.97 13.31 -9.83
N LYS A 40 10.13 13.74 -11.09
CA LYS A 40 11.27 14.56 -11.54
C LYS A 40 11.54 15.76 -10.64
N ASP A 41 10.50 16.46 -10.21
CA ASP A 41 10.65 17.68 -9.41
C ASP A 41 10.95 17.37 -7.93
N THR A 42 10.59 16.18 -7.43
CA THR A 42 10.93 15.75 -6.07
C THR A 42 12.40 15.42 -5.90
N LEU A 43 13.09 15.03 -6.98
CA LEU A 43 14.53 14.74 -6.99
C LEU A 43 15.41 15.98 -6.80
N ALA A 44 14.84 17.17 -7.00
CA ALA A 44 15.53 18.45 -6.83
C ALA A 44 15.58 18.94 -5.38
N MET A 45 14.93 18.24 -4.45
CA MET A 45 14.98 18.59 -3.03
C MET A 45 16.32 18.19 -2.39
N PRO A 46 16.87 18.99 -1.47
CA PRO A 46 18.07 18.62 -0.74
C PRO A 46 17.82 17.34 0.05
N MET A 47 18.68 16.34 -0.15
CA MET A 47 18.61 15.09 0.58
C MET A 47 19.31 15.23 1.92
N PRO A 48 18.65 14.89 3.04
CA PRO A 48 19.32 14.83 4.33
C PRO A 48 20.49 13.85 4.29
N PRO A 49 21.65 14.15 4.92
CA PRO A 49 22.80 13.24 4.95
C PRO A 49 22.50 11.91 5.66
N GLU A 50 21.44 11.87 6.46
CA GLU A 50 20.95 10.65 7.11
C GLU A 50 20.20 9.73 6.13
N LEU A 51 19.69 10.24 5.01
CA LEU A 51 18.98 9.43 4.02
C LEU A 51 19.99 8.72 3.11
N LEU A 52 20.29 7.46 3.44
CA LEU A 52 21.29 6.63 2.75
C LEU A 52 20.79 6.13 1.39
N VAL A 53 19.50 5.77 1.30
CA VAL A 53 18.83 5.34 0.08
C VAL A 53 17.48 6.03 0.01
N GLY A 54 17.20 6.72 -1.09
CA GLY A 54 15.95 7.45 -1.30
C GLY A 54 15.50 7.41 -2.75
N ILE A 55 14.57 8.28 -3.11
CA ILE A 55 13.91 8.24 -4.43
C ILE A 55 14.84 8.37 -5.65
N GLN A 56 16.07 8.88 -5.45
CA GLN A 56 17.05 9.09 -6.51
C GLN A 56 17.65 7.80 -7.06
N THR A 57 17.71 6.74 -6.25
CA THR A 57 18.28 5.45 -6.65
C THR A 57 17.25 4.50 -7.25
N ALA A 58 15.96 4.85 -7.17
CA ALA A 58 14.84 4.01 -7.63
C ALA A 58 14.89 2.58 -7.05
N ASP A 59 15.26 2.48 -5.77
CA ASP A 59 15.35 1.22 -5.02
C ASP A 59 13.99 0.82 -4.42
N ASP A 60 13.87 -0.41 -3.93
CA ASP A 60 12.63 -0.98 -3.40
C ASP A 60 12.27 -0.47 -1.99
N ALA A 61 13.21 0.22 -1.32
CA ALA A 61 13.00 0.79 0.01
C ALA A 61 13.82 2.06 0.26
N ALA A 62 13.34 2.90 1.18
CA ALA A 62 14.13 3.97 1.75
C ALA A 62 14.97 3.44 2.93
N VAL A 63 16.21 3.92 3.04
CA VAL A 63 17.12 3.58 4.14
C VAL A 63 17.57 4.86 4.83
N TRP A 64 17.25 5.00 6.12
CA TRP A 64 17.55 6.18 6.92
C TRP A 64 18.50 5.83 8.08
N LYS A 65 19.65 6.49 8.17
CA LYS A 65 20.62 6.31 9.26
C LYS A 65 20.06 6.86 10.57
N LEU A 66 20.00 6.02 11.60
CA LEU A 66 19.63 6.44 12.96
C LEU A 66 20.88 6.78 13.79
N ASN A 67 21.95 6.00 13.61
CA ASN A 67 23.26 6.20 14.23
C ASN A 67 24.33 5.43 13.43
N ASP A 68 25.57 5.38 13.93
CA ASP A 68 26.70 4.76 13.22
C ASP A 68 26.59 3.23 13.04
N GLN A 69 25.65 2.57 13.72
CA GLN A 69 25.48 1.12 13.71
C GLN A 69 24.08 0.67 13.27
N GLN A 70 23.11 1.59 13.13
CA GLN A 70 21.72 1.26 12.87
C GLN A 70 21.11 2.19 11.82
N ALA A 71 20.26 1.61 10.97
CA ALA A 71 19.43 2.31 10.02
C ALA A 71 17.99 1.76 10.05
N LEU A 72 17.03 2.63 9.72
CA LEU A 72 15.65 2.29 9.48
C LEU A 72 15.47 1.97 7.99
N ILE A 73 14.85 0.83 7.70
CA ILE A 73 14.40 0.48 6.35
C ILE A 73 12.88 0.65 6.31
N ALA A 74 12.39 1.38 5.32
CA ALA A 74 10.96 1.60 5.13
C ALA A 74 10.57 1.37 3.66
N THR A 75 9.66 0.43 3.44
CA THR A 75 9.00 0.23 2.15
C THR A 75 7.48 0.19 2.35
N PRO A 76 6.73 1.18 1.85
CA PRO A 76 5.28 1.12 1.87
C PRO A 76 4.76 0.47 0.58
N ASP A 77 3.97 -0.59 0.74
CA ASP A 77 3.30 -1.26 -0.38
C ASP A 77 1.81 -1.45 -0.10
N PHE A 78 1.00 -1.40 -1.16
CA PHE A 78 -0.42 -1.67 -1.09
C PHE A 78 -0.91 -2.37 -2.34
N LEU A 79 -1.93 -3.21 -2.17
CA LEU A 79 -2.55 -3.98 -3.24
C LEU A 79 -4.06 -3.73 -3.22
N ILE A 80 -4.65 -3.64 -4.41
CA ILE A 80 -6.11 -3.71 -4.54
C ILE A 80 -6.57 -5.16 -4.27
N PRO A 81 -7.81 -5.38 -3.81
CA PRO A 81 -8.31 -6.72 -3.55
C PRO A 81 -8.19 -7.69 -4.73
N LEU A 82 -7.40 -8.74 -4.56
CA LEU A 82 -7.12 -9.76 -5.58
C LEU A 82 -7.83 -11.10 -5.33
N VAL A 83 -8.34 -11.30 -4.11
CA VAL A 83 -9.16 -12.45 -3.71
C VAL A 83 -10.31 -11.99 -2.82
N ASP A 84 -11.42 -12.73 -2.81
CA ASP A 84 -12.60 -12.37 -2.03
C ASP A 84 -12.47 -12.71 -0.54
N HIS A 85 -11.53 -13.60 -0.17
CA HIS A 85 -11.34 -14.00 1.22
C HIS A 85 -10.42 -13.01 1.95
N PRO A 86 -10.92 -12.25 2.95
CA PRO A 86 -10.19 -11.14 3.56
C PRO A 86 -8.88 -11.57 4.24
N PHE A 87 -8.88 -12.70 4.97
CA PHE A 87 -7.68 -13.19 5.63
C PHE A 87 -6.61 -13.66 4.62
N ALA A 88 -7.04 -14.15 3.46
CA ALA A 88 -6.09 -14.55 2.41
C ALA A 88 -5.50 -13.32 1.72
N LEU A 89 -6.32 -12.30 1.46
CA LEU A 89 -5.85 -11.00 0.97
C LEU A 89 -4.81 -10.37 1.92
N GLY A 90 -5.08 -10.38 3.23
CA GLY A 90 -4.17 -9.87 4.24
C GLY A 90 -2.81 -10.57 4.21
N ARG A 91 -2.80 -11.92 4.20
CA ARG A 91 -1.55 -12.68 4.08
C ARG A 91 -0.77 -12.37 2.81
N ILE A 92 -1.45 -12.25 1.67
CA ILE A 92 -0.79 -11.89 0.39
C ILE A 92 -0.19 -10.49 0.46
N ALA A 93 -0.89 -9.53 1.09
CA ALA A 93 -0.39 -8.17 1.27
C ALA A 93 0.82 -8.13 2.22
N ASP A 94 0.77 -8.86 3.34
CA ASP A 94 1.87 -8.96 4.30
C ASP A 94 3.11 -9.58 3.63
N ASP A 95 2.95 -10.69 2.89
CA ASP A 95 4.04 -11.36 2.19
C ASP A 95 4.67 -10.46 1.10
N ASN A 96 3.88 -9.59 0.45
CA ASN A 96 4.40 -8.63 -0.55
C ASN A 96 5.18 -7.48 0.09
N ALA A 97 4.72 -6.95 1.22
CA ALA A 97 5.32 -5.78 1.86
C ALA A 97 6.54 -6.11 2.75
N LEU A 98 6.78 -7.40 3.00
CA LEU A 98 7.88 -7.84 3.85
C LEU A 98 9.22 -7.82 3.09
N ILE A 99 10.22 -7.15 3.68
CA ILE A 99 11.62 -7.24 3.26
C ILE A 99 12.34 -8.19 4.21
N TYR A 100 13.01 -9.20 3.64
CA TYR A 100 13.88 -10.15 4.36
C TYR A 100 15.32 -9.67 4.47
#